data_AF-A0A3B6TD54-F1
#
_entry.id   AF-A0A3B6TD54-F1
#
_cell.length_a   1.000
_cell.length_b   1.000
_cell.length_c   1.000
_cell.angle_alpha   90.00
_cell.angle_beta   90.00
_cell.angle_gamma   90.00
#
_symmetry.space_group_name_H-M   'P 1'
#
loop_
_entity.id
_entity.type
_entity.pdbx_description
1 polymer ?
#
loop_
_entity_poly.entity_id
_entity_poly.type
_entity_poly.pdbx_seq_one_letter_code
_entity_poly.pdbx_strand_id
1 'polypeptide(L)'
;MSLLLMILLSSTAARADANPGKIGRSQFPRDFLFGTASSAYQYEGAVREGGRGPSIWDAFTHNHPEKIANGSNGDVAIDSYHRYKDDVNIMKDLGFNAYRFSLSWSRILPSGKLSGGVNMEGINYYNNLIDKLISEGIEPFVTLFHWDSPQVLEQQYGGFLSQLIVEDFKDYASICFREFGDRVKYWITFNEPWSFSIGGYSSGTYAPGRCSSSAKPGCSMGDSGREPYIVAHNQLLAHAAAVQVYRDKYQIEQKGKISITIVSNWIIPYSNSKEDKDASKRALDFMYGWFMDPLTKGHYPLSMKTLVGNRLPKFTKEQARAVKGSFDFIGLNYYSARYARNTKHKSNTKESYSTDSQTDQRVERNGTYIGPKAGSSWLYIYPRGIEELLLYTKKTYNNPTIYITENGVDEINNENLPLQEALIDNTRIEFYQQHIFYVQRALKQGVDVRGYFAWSLFDNFEWVDGYSVRFGLNYINYKDGLKRYPKRSSQWFQKFLHH
;
A
#
# COMPACT_ATOMS: atom_id res chain seq x y z
N MET A 1 36.00 45.79 31.23
CA MET A 1 36.08 44.34 30.95
C MET A 1 34.69 43.77 31.03
N SER A 2 34.11 43.45 29.87
CA SER A 2 32.73 42.99 29.71
C SER A 2 32.50 41.60 30.30
N LEU A 3 31.41 41.45 31.05
CA LEU A 3 30.77 40.16 31.30
C LEU A 3 29.65 40.00 30.26
N LEU A 4 29.83 39.13 29.27
CA LEU A 4 28.79 38.75 28.33
C LEU A 4 28.05 37.53 28.91
N LEU A 5 26.80 37.74 29.30
CA LEU A 5 25.87 36.69 29.72
C LEU A 5 25.34 35.99 28.44
N MET A 6 25.86 34.81 28.11
CA MET A 6 25.26 33.96 27.06
C MET A 6 24.05 33.22 27.65
N ILE A 7 22.86 33.69 27.28
CA ILE A 7 21.60 32.98 27.52
C ILE A 7 21.53 31.80 26.55
N LEU A 8 21.76 30.59 27.06
CA LEU A 8 21.44 29.33 26.39
C LEU A 8 19.92 29.16 26.42
N LEU A 9 19.25 29.49 25.31
CA LEU A 9 17.85 29.13 25.06
C LEU A 9 17.75 27.61 24.85
N SER A 10 17.52 26.86 25.92
CA SER A 10 16.99 25.50 25.87
C SER A 10 15.51 25.55 25.50
N SER A 11 15.20 25.55 24.20
CA SER A 11 13.81 25.44 23.74
C SER A 11 13.32 23.99 23.84
N THR A 12 13.00 23.52 25.04
CA THR A 12 12.06 22.40 25.23
C THR A 12 10.65 22.97 25.14
N ALA A 13 10.25 23.41 23.95
CA ALA A 13 8.85 23.61 23.66
C ALA A 13 8.27 22.23 23.28
N ALA A 14 7.41 21.69 24.14
CA ALA A 14 6.35 20.81 23.64
C ALA A 14 5.62 21.63 22.57
N ARG A 15 5.92 21.36 21.29
CA ARG A 15 5.23 22.01 20.17
C ARG A 15 3.78 21.58 20.26
N ALA A 16 2.92 22.51 20.64
CA ALA A 16 1.47 22.35 20.61
C ALA A 16 1.08 21.72 19.27
N ASP A 17 0.28 20.64 19.32
CA ASP A 17 -0.35 20.10 18.13
C ASP A 17 -1.12 21.26 17.48
N ALA A 18 -0.73 21.58 16.24
CA ALA A 18 -1.37 22.65 15.50
C ALA A 18 -2.84 22.27 15.34
N ASN A 19 -3.74 23.08 15.90
CA ASN A 19 -5.17 22.96 15.60
C ASN A 19 -5.30 23.12 14.07
N PRO A 20 -5.72 22.07 13.34
CA PRO A 20 -5.93 22.19 11.90
C PRO A 20 -7.11 23.15 11.74
N GLY A 21 -6.83 24.46 11.58
CA GLY A 21 -7.83 25.40 11.11
C GLY A 21 -8.49 24.81 9.85
N LYS A 22 -9.76 25.19 9.58
CA LYS A 22 -10.60 24.55 8.56
C LYS A 22 -9.84 24.30 7.24
N ILE A 23 -9.38 23.06 7.02
CA ILE A 23 -8.68 22.62 5.81
C ILE A 23 -9.70 22.61 4.67
N GLY A 24 -9.35 23.14 3.51
CA GLY A 24 -10.24 23.24 2.35
C GLY A 24 -9.52 22.91 1.06
N ARG A 25 -10.25 22.47 0.04
CA ARG A 25 -9.70 22.07 -1.26
C ARG A 25 -8.92 23.19 -1.95
N SER A 26 -9.33 24.44 -1.73
CA SER A 26 -8.68 25.66 -2.23
C SER A 26 -7.26 25.89 -1.70
N GLN A 27 -6.85 25.21 -0.62
CA GLN A 27 -5.48 25.27 -0.08
C GLN A 27 -4.48 24.37 -0.81
N PHE A 28 -4.95 23.61 -1.80
CA PHE A 28 -4.14 22.74 -2.65
C PHE A 28 -4.08 23.29 -4.07
N PRO A 29 -3.04 22.93 -4.86
CA PRO A 29 -3.00 23.25 -6.29
C PRO A 29 -4.29 22.86 -7.01
N ARG A 30 -4.64 23.60 -8.06
CA ARG A 30 -5.86 23.32 -8.84
C ARG A 30 -5.81 21.93 -9.47
N ASP A 31 -4.64 21.52 -9.95
CA ASP A 31 -4.35 20.21 -10.53
C ASP A 31 -4.08 19.10 -9.49
N PHE A 32 -4.18 19.39 -8.18
CA PHE A 32 -4.03 18.37 -7.16
C PHE A 32 -5.19 17.37 -7.23
N LEU A 33 -4.85 16.08 -7.31
CA LEU A 33 -5.83 15.01 -7.41
C LEU A 33 -6.30 14.57 -6.02
N PHE A 34 -7.60 14.57 -5.81
CA PHE A 34 -8.22 13.93 -4.65
C PHE A 34 -9.02 12.75 -5.15
N GLY A 35 -8.63 11.57 -4.68
CA GLY A 35 -9.23 10.32 -5.08
C GLY A 35 -9.52 9.40 -3.93
N THR A 36 -9.95 8.21 -4.30
CA THR A 36 -10.13 7.07 -3.41
C THR A 36 -9.50 5.82 -4.02
N ALA A 37 -9.28 4.78 -3.21
CA ALA A 37 -8.55 3.60 -3.61
C ALA A 37 -9.30 2.30 -3.29
N SER A 38 -8.98 1.26 -4.06
CA SER A 38 -9.49 -0.10 -3.94
C SER A 38 -8.49 -1.12 -4.52
N SER A 39 -8.74 -2.40 -4.29
CA SER A 39 -8.04 -3.49 -4.96
C SER A 39 -9.00 -4.59 -5.40
N ALA A 40 -8.61 -5.35 -6.42
CA ALA A 40 -9.46 -6.30 -7.10
C ALA A 40 -10.02 -7.37 -6.16
N TYR A 41 -9.17 -8.13 -5.47
CA TYR A 41 -9.63 -9.19 -4.57
C TYR A 41 -10.47 -8.68 -3.40
N GLN A 42 -10.22 -7.45 -2.96
CA GLN A 42 -10.95 -6.85 -1.84
C GLN A 42 -12.33 -6.32 -2.24
N TYR A 43 -12.56 -6.01 -3.52
CA TYR A 43 -13.76 -5.32 -4.01
C TYR A 43 -14.61 -6.14 -4.99
N GLU A 44 -13.99 -6.79 -5.96
CA GLU A 44 -14.68 -7.28 -7.16
C GLU A 44 -15.67 -8.41 -6.87
N GLY A 45 -15.23 -9.45 -6.14
CA GLY A 45 -15.94 -10.71 -6.08
C GLY A 45 -15.94 -11.44 -7.42
N ALA A 46 -17.02 -12.17 -7.70
CA ALA A 46 -17.23 -12.87 -8.96
C ALA A 46 -16.05 -13.79 -9.31
N VAL A 47 -15.53 -14.49 -8.30
CA VAL A 47 -14.26 -15.22 -8.38
C VAL A 47 -14.31 -16.46 -9.28
N ARG A 48 -15.51 -16.96 -9.57
CA ARG A 48 -15.81 -18.10 -10.47
C ARG A 48 -16.61 -17.69 -11.71
N GLU A 49 -16.65 -16.41 -12.02
CA GLU A 49 -17.45 -15.85 -13.12
C GLU A 49 -16.54 -15.25 -14.20
N GLY A 50 -17.13 -15.07 -15.38
CA GLY A 50 -16.51 -14.39 -16.51
C GLY A 50 -15.13 -14.91 -16.91
N GLY A 51 -14.93 -16.23 -16.84
CA GLY A 51 -13.69 -16.90 -17.25
C GLY A 51 -12.47 -16.68 -16.35
N ARG A 52 -12.63 -16.05 -15.17
CA ARG A 52 -11.52 -15.82 -14.21
C ARG A 52 -10.93 -17.14 -13.68
N GLY A 53 -9.60 -17.21 -13.59
CA GLY A 53 -8.87 -18.26 -12.88
C GLY A 53 -8.65 -17.94 -11.39
N PRO A 54 -8.33 -18.94 -10.55
CA PRO A 54 -8.05 -18.70 -9.13
C PRO A 54 -6.73 -17.94 -8.93
N SER A 55 -6.72 -17.01 -7.98
CA SER A 55 -5.54 -16.36 -7.44
C SER A 55 -5.05 -17.07 -6.18
N ILE A 56 -3.86 -16.69 -5.70
CA ILE A 56 -3.32 -17.16 -4.42
C ILE A 56 -4.20 -16.80 -3.22
N TRP A 57 -4.98 -15.73 -3.29
CA TRP A 57 -5.89 -15.36 -2.21
C TRP A 57 -7.16 -16.20 -2.18
N ASP A 58 -7.69 -16.60 -3.35
CA ASP A 58 -8.79 -17.57 -3.41
C ASP A 58 -8.35 -18.87 -2.73
N ALA A 59 -7.20 -19.42 -3.15
CA ALA A 59 -6.66 -20.64 -2.58
C ALA A 59 -6.34 -20.50 -1.08
N PHE A 60 -5.75 -19.39 -0.66
CA PHE A 60 -5.39 -19.17 0.74
C PHE A 60 -6.63 -19.10 1.64
N THR A 61 -7.64 -18.31 1.27
CA THR A 61 -8.84 -18.15 2.11
C THR A 61 -9.71 -19.42 2.14
N HIS A 62 -9.76 -20.19 1.05
CA HIS A 62 -10.49 -21.47 1.03
C HIS A 62 -9.75 -22.60 1.75
N ASN A 63 -8.41 -22.66 1.68
CA ASN A 63 -7.64 -23.72 2.32
C ASN A 63 -7.28 -23.41 3.78
N HIS A 64 -7.22 -22.13 4.15
CA HIS A 64 -6.84 -21.66 5.47
C HIS A 64 -7.84 -20.62 6.03
N PRO A 65 -9.15 -20.94 6.12
CA PRO A 65 -10.13 -20.01 6.66
C PRO A 65 -9.81 -19.62 8.11
N GLU A 66 -9.13 -20.47 8.87
CA GLU A 66 -8.68 -20.20 10.24
C GLU A 66 -7.66 -19.05 10.35
N LYS A 67 -7.02 -18.68 9.23
CA LYS A 67 -6.08 -17.54 9.17
C LYS A 67 -6.79 -16.20 8.92
N ILE A 68 -8.09 -16.21 8.69
CA ILE A 68 -8.92 -15.01 8.52
C ILE A 68 -9.76 -14.83 9.79
N ALA A 69 -9.79 -13.62 10.36
CA ALA A 69 -10.35 -13.33 11.69
C ALA A 69 -11.79 -13.87 11.90
N ASN A 70 -12.58 -13.92 10.84
CA ASN A 70 -13.95 -14.39 10.83
C ASN A 70 -14.20 -15.51 9.80
N GLY A 71 -13.16 -16.19 9.32
CA GLY A 71 -13.26 -17.26 8.31
C GLY A 71 -13.82 -16.82 6.95
N SER A 72 -13.91 -15.52 6.71
CA SER A 72 -14.47 -14.97 5.46
C SER A 72 -13.48 -15.06 4.29
N ASN A 73 -13.98 -14.79 3.09
CA ASN A 73 -13.19 -14.74 1.87
C ASN A 73 -13.65 -13.58 0.94
N GLY A 74 -12.96 -13.45 -0.19
CA GLY A 74 -13.27 -12.46 -1.23
C GLY A 74 -14.18 -12.97 -2.35
N ASP A 75 -14.91 -14.09 -2.15
CA ASP A 75 -15.66 -14.73 -3.23
C ASP A 75 -16.70 -13.79 -3.86
N VAL A 76 -17.36 -13.01 -2.99
CA VAL A 76 -18.32 -11.97 -3.36
C VAL A 76 -17.77 -10.57 -3.07
N ALA A 77 -16.94 -10.40 -2.04
CA ALA A 77 -16.44 -9.09 -1.64
C ALA A 77 -17.58 -8.07 -1.46
N ILE A 78 -17.52 -6.94 -2.19
CA ILE A 78 -18.62 -5.96 -2.26
C ILE A 78 -19.34 -6.01 -3.60
N ASP A 79 -19.06 -7.03 -4.41
CA ASP A 79 -19.68 -7.28 -5.70
C ASP A 79 -19.46 -6.13 -6.71
N SER A 80 -18.31 -5.46 -6.63
CA SER A 80 -17.97 -4.37 -7.57
C SER A 80 -17.80 -4.88 -9.01
N TYR A 81 -17.61 -6.18 -9.24
CA TYR A 81 -17.64 -6.73 -10.59
C TYR A 81 -18.97 -6.43 -11.30
N HIS A 82 -20.10 -6.57 -10.59
CA HIS A 82 -21.42 -6.28 -11.12
C HIS A 82 -21.89 -4.84 -10.86
N ARG A 83 -21.39 -4.22 -9.79
CA ARG A 83 -21.92 -2.95 -9.25
C ARG A 83 -21.05 -1.72 -9.53
N TYR A 84 -19.99 -1.86 -10.31
CA TYR A 84 -19.03 -0.77 -10.56
C TYR A 84 -19.69 0.54 -11.05
N LYS A 85 -20.81 0.47 -11.78
CA LYS A 85 -21.50 1.68 -12.26
C LYS A 85 -22.03 2.54 -11.11
N ASP A 86 -22.66 1.92 -10.12
CA ASP A 86 -23.18 2.61 -8.93
C ASP A 86 -22.01 3.11 -8.08
N ASP A 87 -20.98 2.29 -7.93
CA ASP A 87 -19.76 2.63 -7.20
C ASP A 87 -19.08 3.89 -7.80
N VAL A 88 -19.00 4.00 -9.14
CA VAL A 88 -18.47 5.19 -9.82
C VAL A 88 -19.38 6.41 -9.68
N ASN A 89 -20.70 6.24 -9.74
CA ASN A 89 -21.64 7.34 -9.50
C ASN A 89 -21.46 7.93 -8.09
N ILE A 90 -21.24 7.09 -7.08
CA ILE A 90 -20.95 7.54 -5.72
C ILE A 90 -19.64 8.36 -5.67
N MET A 91 -18.57 7.92 -6.37
CA MET A 91 -17.32 8.69 -6.45
C MET A 91 -17.54 10.08 -7.05
N LYS A 92 -18.34 10.14 -8.12
CA LYS A 92 -18.71 11.38 -8.81
C LYS A 92 -19.47 12.33 -7.89
N ASP A 93 -20.48 11.84 -7.19
CA ASP A 93 -21.31 12.64 -6.27
C ASP A 93 -20.50 13.22 -5.09
N LEU A 94 -19.48 12.49 -4.64
CA LEU A 94 -18.54 12.97 -3.63
C LEU A 94 -17.58 14.04 -4.15
N GLY A 95 -17.39 14.13 -5.47
CA GLY A 95 -16.47 15.09 -6.09
C GLY A 95 -15.02 14.58 -6.20
N PHE A 96 -14.79 13.27 -6.06
CA PHE A 96 -13.47 12.70 -6.34
C PHE A 96 -13.14 12.83 -7.83
N ASN A 97 -11.89 13.17 -8.14
CA ASN A 97 -11.42 13.36 -9.52
C ASN A 97 -10.36 12.34 -9.95
N ALA A 98 -10.04 11.38 -9.07
CA ALA A 98 -9.18 10.25 -9.39
C ALA A 98 -9.67 8.99 -8.66
N TYR A 99 -9.48 7.83 -9.28
CA TYR A 99 -9.78 6.55 -8.65
C TYR A 99 -8.64 5.58 -8.87
N ARG A 100 -8.08 5.09 -7.77
CA ARG A 100 -7.09 4.03 -7.80
C ARG A 100 -7.77 2.67 -7.63
N PHE A 101 -7.57 1.78 -8.60
CA PHE A 101 -8.03 0.39 -8.51
C PHE A 101 -6.94 -0.54 -9.03
N SER A 102 -7.06 -1.84 -8.75
CA SER A 102 -6.15 -2.82 -9.33
C SER A 102 -6.84 -3.69 -10.36
N LEU A 103 -6.04 -4.22 -11.28
CA LEU A 103 -6.46 -5.28 -12.20
C LEU A 103 -6.20 -6.63 -11.52
N SER A 104 -7.11 -7.59 -11.70
CA SER A 104 -6.91 -8.95 -11.27
C SER A 104 -6.18 -9.73 -12.35
N TRP A 105 -4.94 -10.13 -12.05
CA TRP A 105 -4.12 -10.88 -13.00
C TRP A 105 -4.81 -12.19 -13.40
N SER A 106 -5.37 -12.92 -12.44
CA SER A 106 -6.07 -14.18 -12.74
C SER A 106 -7.40 -13.99 -13.50
N ARG A 107 -7.96 -12.77 -13.52
CA ARG A 107 -9.12 -12.43 -14.36
C ARG A 107 -8.71 -12.16 -15.80
N ILE A 108 -7.56 -11.53 -16.04
CA ILE A 108 -7.06 -11.19 -17.39
C ILE A 108 -6.34 -12.39 -18.04
N LEU A 109 -5.50 -13.08 -17.28
CA LEU A 109 -4.78 -14.30 -17.69
C LEU A 109 -5.10 -15.44 -16.71
N PRO A 110 -6.17 -16.23 -16.95
CA PRO A 110 -6.60 -17.30 -16.04
C PRO A 110 -5.54 -18.38 -15.80
N SER A 111 -4.70 -18.66 -16.80
CA SER A 111 -3.55 -19.58 -16.67
C SER A 111 -2.29 -18.92 -16.08
N GLY A 112 -2.35 -17.61 -15.86
CA GLY A 112 -1.25 -16.73 -15.49
C GLY A 112 -0.26 -16.39 -16.60
N LYS A 113 -0.17 -17.20 -17.66
CA LYS A 113 0.75 -16.99 -18.77
C LYS A 113 0.00 -16.52 -20.02
N LEU A 114 0.65 -15.68 -20.83
CA LEU A 114 0.10 -15.23 -22.11
C LEU A 114 -0.19 -16.42 -23.06
N SER A 115 0.63 -17.47 -23.02
CA SER A 115 0.45 -18.67 -23.85
C SER A 115 -0.85 -19.43 -23.56
N GLY A 116 -1.46 -19.26 -22.38
CA GLY A 116 -2.75 -19.86 -22.06
C GLY A 116 -3.97 -19.00 -22.43
N GLY A 117 -3.75 -17.89 -23.16
CA GLY A 117 -4.80 -17.04 -23.70
C GLY A 117 -5.21 -15.90 -22.76
N VAL A 118 -5.70 -14.82 -23.39
CA VAL A 118 -6.27 -13.65 -22.71
C VAL A 118 -7.78 -13.85 -22.55
N ASN A 119 -8.28 -13.64 -21.35
CA ASN A 119 -9.70 -13.66 -21.09
C ASN A 119 -10.35 -12.31 -21.48
N MET A 120 -11.00 -12.29 -22.64
CA MET A 120 -11.60 -11.07 -23.17
C MET A 120 -12.78 -10.56 -22.34
N GLU A 121 -13.46 -11.42 -21.57
CA GLU A 121 -14.52 -10.95 -20.65
C GLU A 121 -13.92 -10.14 -19.49
N GLY A 122 -12.78 -10.58 -18.95
CA GLY A 122 -11.99 -9.81 -17.99
C GLY A 122 -11.51 -8.48 -18.55
N ILE A 123 -11.03 -8.45 -19.80
CA ILE A 123 -10.66 -7.20 -20.50
C ILE A 123 -11.88 -6.28 -20.63
N ASN A 124 -13.04 -6.81 -21.02
CA ASN A 124 -14.27 -6.03 -21.18
C ASN A 124 -14.76 -5.43 -19.85
N TYR A 125 -14.64 -6.16 -18.74
CA TYR A 125 -14.96 -5.62 -17.42
C TYR A 125 -14.14 -4.36 -17.11
N TYR A 126 -12.82 -4.43 -17.25
CA TYR A 126 -11.95 -3.28 -16.97
C TYR A 126 -12.12 -2.15 -17.97
N ASN A 127 -12.32 -2.45 -19.26
CA ASN A 127 -12.69 -1.44 -20.25
C ASN A 127 -13.95 -0.67 -19.82
N ASN A 128 -15.01 -1.39 -19.43
CA ASN A 128 -16.26 -0.76 -19.00
C ASN A 128 -16.10 0.10 -17.74
N LEU A 129 -15.29 -0.35 -16.77
CA LEU A 129 -14.97 0.43 -15.58
C LEU A 129 -14.20 1.71 -15.96
N ILE A 130 -13.15 1.59 -16.77
CA ILE A 130 -12.32 2.71 -17.23
C ILE A 130 -13.14 3.72 -18.01
N ASP A 131 -13.98 3.27 -18.95
CA ASP A 131 -14.85 4.13 -19.75
C ASP A 131 -15.85 4.88 -18.87
N LYS A 132 -16.44 4.19 -17.89
CA LYS A 132 -17.36 4.82 -16.94
C LYS A 132 -16.64 5.88 -16.09
N LEU A 133 -15.45 5.61 -15.57
CA LEU A 133 -14.64 6.59 -14.83
C LEU A 133 -14.34 7.83 -15.66
N ILE A 134 -13.86 7.65 -16.89
CA ILE A 134 -13.50 8.75 -17.79
C ILE A 134 -14.74 9.56 -18.17
N SER A 135 -15.88 8.91 -18.42
CA SER A 135 -17.14 9.60 -18.72
C SER A 135 -17.60 10.52 -17.58
N GLU A 136 -17.21 10.20 -16.34
CA GLU A 136 -17.50 11.01 -15.14
C GLU A 136 -16.39 12.00 -14.78
N GLY A 137 -15.32 12.07 -15.57
CA GLY A 137 -14.16 12.94 -15.33
C GLY A 137 -13.30 12.48 -14.15
N ILE A 138 -13.25 11.18 -13.90
CA ILE A 138 -12.44 10.57 -12.84
C ILE A 138 -11.22 9.90 -13.48
N GLU A 139 -10.02 10.37 -13.12
CA GLU A 139 -8.75 9.88 -13.66
C GLU A 139 -8.43 8.47 -13.11
N PRO A 140 -8.28 7.44 -13.97
CA PRO A 140 -7.95 6.09 -13.53
C PRO A 140 -6.46 5.95 -13.18
N PHE A 141 -6.18 5.57 -11.93
CA PHE A 141 -4.87 5.15 -11.43
C PHE A 141 -4.84 3.62 -11.30
N VAL A 142 -4.20 2.94 -12.24
CA VAL A 142 -4.31 1.48 -12.35
C VAL A 142 -3.11 0.79 -11.71
N THR A 143 -3.38 -0.05 -10.72
CA THR A 143 -2.41 -0.95 -10.10
C THR A 143 -2.42 -2.30 -10.81
N LEU A 144 -1.30 -2.70 -11.40
CA LEU A 144 -1.18 -3.96 -12.15
C LEU A 144 -1.21 -5.17 -11.22
N PHE A 145 -0.52 -5.11 -10.08
CA PHE A 145 -0.45 -6.19 -9.10
C PHE A 145 -0.78 -5.69 -7.70
N HIS A 146 -1.82 -6.26 -7.12
CA HIS A 146 -2.22 -6.03 -5.73
C HIS A 146 -2.40 -7.38 -5.01
N TRP A 147 -1.29 -8.13 -4.95
CA TRP A 147 -1.12 -9.35 -4.16
C TRP A 147 -1.91 -10.58 -4.63
N ASP A 148 -2.60 -10.52 -5.77
CA ASP A 148 -3.51 -11.55 -6.27
C ASP A 148 -2.94 -12.33 -7.47
N SER A 149 -1.69 -12.81 -7.36
CA SER A 149 -1.08 -13.59 -8.44
C SER A 149 -1.90 -14.85 -8.77
N PRO A 150 -1.95 -15.30 -10.03
CA PRO A 150 -2.64 -16.53 -10.42
C PRO A 150 -2.07 -17.74 -9.66
N GLN A 151 -2.95 -18.56 -9.09
CA GLN A 151 -2.57 -19.74 -8.29
C GLN A 151 -1.75 -20.74 -9.11
N VAL A 152 -1.98 -20.81 -10.43
CA VAL A 152 -1.23 -21.69 -11.34
C VAL A 152 0.26 -21.36 -11.34
N LEU A 153 0.65 -20.08 -11.26
CA LEU A 153 2.05 -19.66 -11.22
C LEU A 153 2.72 -20.03 -9.89
N GLU A 154 1.96 -19.92 -8.79
CA GLU A 154 2.39 -20.40 -7.47
C GLU A 154 2.64 -21.92 -7.48
N GLN A 155 1.76 -22.69 -8.13
CA GLN A 155 1.91 -24.15 -8.23
C GLN A 155 3.04 -24.60 -9.15
N GLN A 156 3.27 -23.88 -10.27
CA GLN A 156 4.29 -24.28 -11.25
C GLN A 156 5.71 -24.05 -10.75
N TYR A 157 5.96 -22.93 -10.07
CA TYR A 157 7.32 -22.54 -9.70
C TYR A 157 7.42 -21.70 -8.40
N GLY A 158 6.36 -21.63 -7.59
CA GLY A 158 6.35 -20.87 -6.35
C GLY A 158 6.21 -19.35 -6.54
N GLY A 159 5.60 -18.91 -7.66
CA GLY A 159 5.28 -17.52 -7.89
C GLY A 159 6.51 -16.62 -7.79
N PHE A 160 6.49 -15.65 -6.87
CA PHE A 160 7.59 -14.71 -6.69
C PHE A 160 8.86 -15.29 -6.05
N LEU A 161 8.88 -16.56 -5.63
CA LEU A 161 10.12 -17.25 -5.26
C LEU A 161 11.00 -17.56 -6.47
N SER A 162 10.43 -17.61 -7.67
CA SER A 162 11.15 -17.89 -8.90
C SER A 162 11.32 -16.64 -9.75
N GLN A 163 12.48 -16.50 -10.38
CA GLN A 163 12.73 -15.42 -11.33
C GLN A 163 11.89 -15.55 -12.62
N LEU A 164 11.30 -16.72 -12.89
CA LEU A 164 10.38 -16.93 -14.02
C LEU A 164 9.19 -15.96 -13.98
N ILE A 165 8.74 -15.55 -12.78
CA ILE A 165 7.66 -14.58 -12.61
C ILE A 165 7.92 -13.24 -13.30
N VAL A 166 9.19 -12.87 -13.51
CA VAL A 166 9.58 -11.59 -14.11
C VAL A 166 9.08 -11.51 -15.54
N GLU A 167 9.20 -12.58 -16.31
CA GLU A 167 8.75 -12.63 -17.69
C GLU A 167 7.22 -12.71 -17.77
N ASP A 168 6.60 -13.54 -16.95
CA ASP A 168 5.14 -13.68 -16.93
C ASP A 168 4.46 -12.37 -16.50
N PHE A 169 5.03 -11.64 -15.53
CA PHE A 169 4.54 -10.32 -15.12
C PHE A 169 4.75 -9.27 -16.22
N LYS A 170 5.87 -9.32 -16.94
CA LYS A 170 6.16 -8.42 -18.06
C LYS A 170 5.13 -8.59 -19.18
N ASP A 171 4.79 -9.84 -19.54
CA ASP A 171 3.79 -10.14 -20.55
C ASP A 171 2.40 -9.68 -20.11
N TYR A 172 2.02 -9.98 -18.86
CA TYR A 172 0.77 -9.49 -18.26
C TYR A 172 0.67 -7.95 -18.31
N ALA A 173 1.72 -7.25 -17.86
CA ALA A 173 1.78 -5.80 -17.90
C ALA A 173 1.66 -5.26 -19.33
N SER A 174 2.34 -5.88 -20.29
CA SER A 174 2.29 -5.49 -21.71
C SER A 174 0.88 -5.62 -22.30
N ILE A 175 0.10 -6.62 -21.89
CA ILE A 175 -1.31 -6.74 -22.28
C ILE A 175 -2.11 -5.59 -21.68
N CYS A 176 -1.97 -5.32 -20.39
CA CYS A 176 -2.68 -4.21 -19.75
C CYS A 176 -2.37 -2.86 -20.41
N PHE A 177 -1.10 -2.60 -20.75
CA PHE A 177 -0.73 -1.37 -21.47
C PHE A 177 -1.37 -1.30 -22.87
N ARG A 178 -1.39 -2.42 -23.60
CA ARG A 178 -2.00 -2.49 -24.93
C ARG A 178 -3.51 -2.25 -24.88
N GLU A 179 -4.20 -2.92 -23.96
CA GLU A 179 -5.67 -2.93 -23.92
C GLU A 179 -6.27 -1.66 -23.29
N PHE A 180 -5.56 -1.02 -22.37
CA PHE A 180 -6.11 0.08 -21.57
C PHE A 180 -5.32 1.39 -21.64
N GLY A 181 -4.08 1.38 -22.13
CA GLY A 181 -3.17 2.53 -22.05
C GLY A 181 -3.51 3.69 -22.99
N ASP A 182 -4.42 3.48 -23.94
CA ASP A 182 -5.03 4.56 -24.71
C ASP A 182 -5.77 5.56 -23.80
N ARG A 183 -6.36 5.05 -22.71
CA ARG A 183 -7.16 5.79 -21.72
C ARG A 183 -6.48 5.97 -20.36
N VAL A 184 -5.76 4.96 -19.88
CA VAL A 184 -5.07 4.98 -18.58
C VAL A 184 -3.74 5.72 -18.67
N LYS A 185 -3.56 6.78 -17.87
CA LYS A 185 -2.34 7.60 -17.86
C LYS A 185 -1.48 7.46 -16.61
N TYR A 186 -1.95 6.73 -15.59
CA TYR A 186 -1.20 6.49 -14.36
C TYR A 186 -1.16 5.01 -14.02
N TRP A 187 0.01 4.41 -14.22
CA TRP A 187 0.29 3.01 -13.97
C TRP A 187 1.09 2.83 -12.68
N ILE A 188 0.66 1.88 -11.85
CA ILE A 188 1.35 1.42 -10.65
C ILE A 188 1.62 -0.07 -10.84
N THR A 189 2.88 -0.47 -10.91
CA THR A 189 3.24 -1.88 -11.12
C THR A 189 2.87 -2.76 -9.93
N PHE A 190 3.36 -2.44 -8.74
CA PHE A 190 3.11 -3.20 -7.51
C PHE A 190 2.52 -2.29 -6.43
N ASN A 191 1.51 -2.81 -5.72
CA ASN A 191 1.15 -2.29 -4.42
C ASN A 191 2.03 -2.92 -3.33
N GLU A 192 2.65 -2.09 -2.50
CA GLU A 192 3.29 -2.47 -1.24
C GLU A 192 4.08 -3.80 -1.31
N PRO A 193 5.16 -3.87 -2.12
CA PRO A 193 5.94 -5.09 -2.25
C PRO A 193 6.54 -5.56 -0.92
N TRP A 194 6.71 -4.63 0.04
CA TRP A 194 7.04 -4.92 1.44
C TRP A 194 5.98 -5.79 2.13
N SER A 195 4.71 -5.34 2.11
CA SER A 195 3.60 -6.03 2.76
C SER A 195 3.40 -7.43 2.18
N PHE A 196 3.49 -7.56 0.85
CA PHE A 196 3.43 -8.85 0.17
C PHE A 196 4.54 -9.80 0.63
N SER A 197 5.80 -9.32 0.63
CA SER A 197 6.97 -10.11 1.01
C SER A 197 6.93 -10.54 2.48
N ILE A 198 6.63 -9.61 3.39
CA ILE A 198 6.63 -9.90 4.83
C ILE A 198 5.41 -10.71 5.23
N GLY A 199 4.23 -10.30 4.79
CA GLY A 199 2.97 -11.01 5.08
C GLY A 199 2.96 -12.42 4.51
N GLY A 200 3.39 -12.58 3.26
CA GLY A 200 3.31 -13.84 2.52
C GLY A 200 4.43 -14.83 2.82
N TYR A 201 5.63 -14.36 3.18
CA TYR A 201 6.84 -15.19 3.23
C TYR A 201 7.68 -15.02 4.51
N SER A 202 7.33 -14.09 5.41
CA SER A 202 7.98 -13.96 6.72
C SER A 202 7.04 -14.33 7.87
N SER A 203 5.90 -13.65 7.99
CA SER A 203 4.91 -13.91 9.03
C SER A 203 3.92 -15.01 8.67
N GLY A 204 3.76 -15.31 7.38
CA GLY A 204 2.82 -16.31 6.85
C GLY A 204 1.35 -15.99 7.11
N THR A 205 1.05 -14.70 7.30
CA THR A 205 -0.30 -14.18 7.56
C THR A 205 -1.05 -13.88 6.27
N TYR A 206 -0.36 -13.51 5.19
CA TYR A 206 -0.97 -13.27 3.87
C TYR A 206 -0.71 -14.45 2.95
N ALA A 207 -1.49 -14.57 1.87
CA ALA A 207 -1.22 -15.54 0.81
C ALA A 207 0.22 -15.34 0.26
N PRO A 208 0.98 -16.42 -0.03
CA PRO A 208 0.63 -17.84 0.05
C PRO A 208 0.82 -18.48 1.45
N GLY A 209 1.11 -17.70 2.49
CA GLY A 209 1.07 -18.16 3.88
C GLY A 209 2.31 -18.89 4.37
N ARG A 210 3.49 -18.55 3.82
CA ARG A 210 4.77 -19.21 4.09
C ARG A 210 5.55 -18.55 5.22
N CYS A 211 6.16 -19.36 6.06
CA CYS A 211 6.97 -18.93 7.20
C CYS A 211 7.81 -20.10 7.74
N SER A 212 8.92 -19.80 8.40
CA SER A 212 9.74 -20.82 9.07
C SER A 212 8.93 -21.54 10.16
N SER A 213 9.10 -22.85 10.28
CA SER A 213 8.44 -23.65 11.32
C SER A 213 8.74 -23.21 12.75
N SER A 214 9.89 -22.56 12.94
CA SER A 214 10.27 -21.97 14.21
C SER A 214 9.64 -20.61 14.52
N ALA A 215 8.97 -19.97 13.55
CA ALA A 215 8.40 -18.65 13.72
C ALA A 215 7.11 -18.72 14.55
N LYS A 216 6.19 -19.62 14.19
CA LYS A 216 4.91 -19.83 14.89
C LYS A 216 4.35 -21.25 14.65
N PRO A 217 3.54 -21.80 15.57
CA PRO A 217 2.71 -22.97 15.30
C PRO A 217 1.82 -22.72 14.06
N GLY A 218 1.72 -23.70 13.16
CA GLY A 218 0.95 -23.58 11.90
C GLY A 218 1.76 -23.13 10.67
N CYS A 219 3.04 -22.75 10.86
CA CYS A 219 3.99 -22.57 9.76
C CYS A 219 4.64 -23.92 9.42
N SER A 220 4.19 -24.61 8.37
CA SER A 220 4.76 -25.91 7.97
C SER A 220 5.73 -25.82 6.79
N MET A 221 5.74 -24.71 6.06
CA MET A 221 6.57 -24.50 4.87
C MET A 221 7.07 -23.06 4.77
N GLY A 222 8.35 -22.91 4.38
CA GLY A 222 8.97 -21.61 4.10
C GLY A 222 10.25 -21.37 4.88
N ASP A 223 10.91 -20.26 4.56
CA ASP A 223 12.10 -19.76 5.26
C ASP A 223 12.01 -18.24 5.41
N SER A 224 11.53 -17.78 6.57
CA SER A 224 11.38 -16.37 6.94
C SER A 224 12.70 -15.58 6.92
N GLY A 225 13.85 -16.26 6.87
CA GLY A 225 15.18 -15.64 6.75
C GLY A 225 15.66 -15.48 5.30
N ARG A 226 15.05 -16.15 4.32
CA ARG A 226 15.50 -16.13 2.90
C ARG A 226 14.40 -15.72 1.93
N GLU A 227 13.22 -16.32 2.05
CA GLU A 227 12.12 -16.15 1.10
C GLU A 227 11.67 -14.70 0.93
N PRO A 228 11.53 -13.88 2.00
CA PRO A 228 11.17 -12.47 1.84
C PRO A 228 12.14 -11.71 0.92
N TYR A 229 13.43 -11.99 1.03
CA TYR A 229 14.48 -11.36 0.22
C TYR A 229 14.46 -11.78 -1.24
N ILE A 230 14.19 -13.07 -1.51
CA ILE A 230 14.03 -13.58 -2.87
C ILE A 230 12.80 -12.94 -3.53
N VAL A 231 11.67 -12.92 -2.82
CA VAL A 231 10.40 -12.35 -3.30
C VAL A 231 10.51 -10.86 -3.58
N ALA A 232 11.09 -10.09 -2.66
CA ALA A 232 11.29 -8.65 -2.87
C ALA A 232 12.25 -8.37 -4.05
N HIS A 233 13.26 -9.21 -4.25
CA HIS A 233 14.17 -9.09 -5.40
C HIS A 233 13.44 -9.34 -6.72
N ASN A 234 12.67 -10.42 -6.83
CA ASN A 234 11.92 -10.73 -8.05
C ASN A 234 10.81 -9.69 -8.32
N GLN A 235 10.17 -9.12 -7.29
CA GLN A 235 9.24 -7.99 -7.47
C GLN A 235 9.94 -6.75 -8.06
N LEU A 236 11.14 -6.40 -7.58
CA LEU A 236 11.91 -5.27 -8.15
C LEU A 236 12.34 -5.52 -9.60
N LEU A 237 12.72 -6.76 -9.93
CA LEU A 237 13.06 -7.14 -11.31
C LEU A 237 11.84 -7.11 -12.24
N ALA A 238 10.70 -7.63 -11.78
CA ALA A 238 9.43 -7.61 -12.51
C ALA A 238 8.93 -6.17 -12.72
N HIS A 239 9.06 -5.32 -11.70
CA HIS A 239 8.80 -3.89 -11.79
C HIS A 239 9.65 -3.22 -12.88
N ALA A 240 10.97 -3.42 -12.85
CA ALA A 240 11.88 -2.85 -13.85
C ALA A 240 11.58 -3.35 -15.27
N ALA A 241 11.25 -4.64 -15.42
CA ALA A 241 10.88 -5.22 -16.71
C ALA A 241 9.60 -4.60 -17.29
N ALA A 242 8.55 -4.43 -16.47
CA ALA A 242 7.31 -3.78 -16.88
C ALA A 242 7.52 -2.30 -17.24
N VAL A 243 8.34 -1.58 -16.45
CA VAL A 243 8.68 -0.18 -16.74
C VAL A 243 9.46 -0.05 -18.04
N GLN A 244 10.42 -0.93 -18.29
CA GLN A 244 11.19 -0.94 -19.54
C GLN A 244 10.26 -1.14 -20.75
N VAL A 245 9.37 -2.14 -20.69
CA VAL A 245 8.39 -2.38 -21.76
C VAL A 245 7.46 -1.18 -21.96
N TYR A 246 6.97 -0.57 -20.88
CA TYR A 246 6.13 0.62 -20.99
C TYR A 246 6.85 1.77 -21.67
N ARG A 247 8.07 2.09 -21.22
CA ARG A 247 8.89 3.19 -21.77
C ARG A 247 9.24 2.98 -23.24
N ASP A 248 9.64 1.76 -23.60
CA ASP A 248 10.13 1.45 -24.94
C ASP A 248 9.01 1.37 -25.98
N LYS A 249 7.83 0.86 -25.59
CA LYS A 249 6.77 0.52 -26.56
C LYS A 249 5.53 1.40 -26.47
N TYR A 250 5.21 1.96 -25.31
CA TYR A 250 3.90 2.52 -25.04
C TYR A 250 3.93 3.99 -24.63
N GLN A 251 4.94 4.42 -23.86
CA GLN A 251 4.93 5.73 -23.21
C GLN A 251 4.93 6.90 -24.19
N ILE A 252 5.63 6.79 -25.33
CA ILE A 252 5.68 7.85 -26.35
C ILE A 252 4.29 8.14 -26.92
N GLU A 253 3.54 7.09 -27.27
CA GLU A 253 2.22 7.20 -27.88
C GLU A 253 1.14 7.49 -26.83
N GLN A 254 1.16 6.76 -25.72
CA GLN A 254 0.13 6.80 -24.69
C GLN A 254 0.28 7.99 -23.74
N LYS A 255 1.49 8.56 -23.62
CA LYS A 255 1.82 9.74 -22.79
C LYS A 255 1.47 9.61 -21.30
N GLY A 256 1.32 8.38 -20.80
CA GLY A 256 1.11 8.12 -19.38
C GLY A 256 2.42 8.00 -18.60
N LYS A 257 2.30 7.83 -17.29
CA LYS A 257 3.38 7.66 -16.32
C LYS A 257 3.30 6.29 -15.66
N ILE A 258 4.45 5.72 -15.30
CA ILE A 258 4.52 4.42 -14.62
C ILE A 258 5.36 4.49 -13.35
N SER A 259 4.93 3.77 -12.31
CA SER A 259 5.54 3.79 -10.99
C SER A 259 5.27 2.49 -10.20
N ILE A 260 5.51 2.55 -8.89
CA ILE A 260 5.30 1.55 -7.86
C ILE A 260 4.80 2.26 -6.59
N THR A 261 3.92 1.60 -5.83
CA THR A 261 3.44 2.10 -4.53
C THR A 261 4.22 1.45 -3.40
N ILE A 262 4.84 2.26 -2.55
CA ILE A 262 5.61 1.82 -1.39
C ILE A 262 4.86 2.22 -0.11
N VAL A 263 4.77 1.31 0.84
CA VAL A 263 4.27 1.59 2.19
C VAL A 263 5.42 1.85 3.14
N SER A 264 5.22 2.79 4.07
CA SER A 264 6.09 2.90 5.23
C SER A 264 5.35 3.44 6.44
N ASN A 265 5.66 2.88 7.60
CA ASN A 265 5.48 3.60 8.85
C ASN A 265 6.50 4.74 8.93
N TRP A 266 6.16 5.82 9.64
CA TRP A 266 7.19 6.73 10.13
C TRP A 266 7.86 6.14 11.38
N ILE A 267 9.19 6.12 11.41
CA ILE A 267 9.94 5.51 12.52
C ILE A 267 10.60 6.58 13.40
N ILE A 268 10.17 6.63 14.66
CA ILE A 268 10.67 7.54 15.68
C ILE A 268 11.67 6.79 16.56
N PRO A 269 12.83 7.35 16.91
CA PRO A 269 13.71 6.70 17.89
C PRO A 269 13.02 6.61 19.25
N TYR A 270 13.15 5.46 19.93
CA TYR A 270 12.55 5.25 21.25
C TYR A 270 13.10 6.26 22.27
N SER A 271 14.41 6.48 22.31
CA SER A 271 15.05 7.52 23.14
C SER A 271 15.98 8.44 22.33
N ASN A 272 16.58 9.43 22.99
CA ASN A 272 17.54 10.34 22.37
C ASN A 272 18.95 9.74 22.18
N SER A 273 19.15 8.49 22.61
CA SER A 273 20.42 7.77 22.48
C SER A 273 20.82 7.61 21.01
N LYS A 274 22.13 7.47 20.76
CA LYS A 274 22.63 7.23 19.41
C LYS A 274 22.14 5.89 18.87
N GLU A 275 22.08 4.89 19.75
CA GLU A 275 21.66 3.53 19.45
C GLU A 275 20.21 3.48 18.95
N ASP A 276 19.28 4.19 19.60
CA ASP A 276 17.88 4.22 19.16
C ASP A 276 17.67 5.08 17.91
N LYS A 277 18.47 6.13 17.72
CA LYS A 277 18.51 6.91 16.46
C LYS A 277 19.02 6.09 15.29
N ASP A 278 20.01 5.23 15.52
CA ASP A 278 20.52 4.32 14.49
C ASP A 278 19.55 3.16 14.28
N ALA A 279 18.86 2.68 15.32
CA ALA A 279 17.78 1.70 15.20
C ALA A 279 16.60 2.24 14.38
N SER A 280 16.18 3.49 14.58
CA SER A 280 15.08 4.07 13.78
C SER A 280 15.43 4.15 12.30
N LYS A 281 16.68 4.47 11.95
CA LYS A 281 17.17 4.42 10.57
C LYS A 281 17.16 3.01 10.01
N ARG A 282 17.65 2.01 10.77
CA ARG A 282 17.63 0.60 10.32
C ARG A 282 16.22 0.08 10.11
N ALA A 283 15.28 0.40 11.01
CA ALA A 283 13.88 0.03 10.81
C ALA A 283 13.27 0.69 9.57
N LEU A 284 13.59 1.96 9.30
CA LEU A 284 13.15 2.64 8.09
C LEU A 284 13.82 2.07 6.83
N ASP A 285 15.11 1.71 6.89
CA ASP A 285 15.83 1.06 5.78
C ASP A 285 15.21 -0.29 5.43
N PHE A 286 14.86 -1.11 6.42
CA PHE A 286 14.29 -2.44 6.19
C PHE A 286 12.85 -2.42 5.66
N MET A 287 12.11 -1.31 5.86
CA MET A 287 10.74 -1.16 5.33
C MET A 287 10.72 -0.32 4.04
N TYR A 288 11.17 0.92 4.13
CA TYR A 288 11.10 1.90 3.04
C TYR A 288 12.32 1.86 2.14
N GLY A 289 13.52 1.90 2.75
CA GLY A 289 14.79 1.89 2.01
C GLY A 289 14.99 0.62 1.18
N TRP A 290 14.40 -0.50 1.60
CA TRP A 290 14.52 -1.79 0.92
C TRP A 290 14.05 -1.73 -0.54
N PHE A 291 13.10 -0.85 -0.84
CA PHE A 291 12.64 -0.58 -2.20
C PHE A 291 13.13 0.77 -2.74
N MET A 292 13.13 1.83 -1.92
CA MET A 292 13.54 3.16 -2.38
C MET A 292 15.02 3.26 -2.76
N ASP A 293 15.93 2.58 -2.05
CA ASP A 293 17.36 2.60 -2.40
C ASP A 293 17.63 1.88 -3.74
N PRO A 294 17.09 0.67 -4.02
CA PRO A 294 17.17 0.10 -5.37
C PRO A 294 16.63 1.02 -6.45
N LEU A 295 15.42 1.58 -6.25
CA LEU A 295 14.76 2.45 -7.23
C LEU A 295 15.56 3.72 -7.53
N THR A 296 16.29 4.28 -6.55
CA THR A 296 16.98 5.58 -6.72
C THR A 296 18.49 5.45 -6.92
N LYS A 297 19.10 4.40 -6.37
CA LYS A 297 20.55 4.19 -6.33
C LYS A 297 21.01 2.92 -7.07
N GLY A 298 20.11 1.98 -7.36
CA GLY A 298 20.43 0.70 -8.02
C GLY A 298 21.01 -0.36 -7.09
N HIS A 299 20.93 -0.18 -5.77
CA HIS A 299 21.39 -1.16 -4.79
C HIS A 299 20.56 -1.07 -3.50
N TYR A 300 20.51 -2.15 -2.72
CA TYR A 300 19.87 -2.14 -1.40
C TYR A 300 20.57 -1.20 -0.39
N PRO A 301 19.92 -0.85 0.75
CA PRO A 301 20.55 -0.10 1.83
C PRO A 301 21.82 -0.77 2.37
N LEU A 302 22.78 0.02 2.85
CA LEU A 302 24.01 -0.51 3.44
C LEU A 302 23.72 -1.32 4.71
N SER A 303 22.78 -0.86 5.55
CA SER A 303 22.36 -1.57 6.76
C SER A 303 21.87 -2.99 6.44
N MET A 304 21.04 -3.15 5.41
CA MET A 304 20.56 -4.46 4.97
C MET A 304 21.70 -5.33 4.42
N LYS A 305 22.58 -4.79 3.57
CA LYS A 305 23.75 -5.53 3.05
C LYS A 305 24.62 -6.08 4.18
N THR A 306 24.86 -5.28 5.22
CA THR A 306 25.69 -5.68 6.36
C THR A 306 25.00 -6.70 7.26
N LEU A 307 23.70 -6.52 7.55
CA LEU A 307 22.98 -7.31 8.55
C LEU A 307 22.41 -8.62 8.00
N VAL A 308 21.96 -8.62 6.74
CA VAL A 308 21.37 -9.79 6.09
C VAL A 308 22.44 -10.63 5.38
N GLY A 309 23.51 -9.98 4.89
CA GLY A 309 24.64 -10.65 4.25
C GLY A 309 24.24 -11.45 3.03
N ASN A 310 24.66 -12.71 2.96
CA ASN A 310 24.47 -13.58 1.78
C ASN A 310 23.00 -13.99 1.54
N ARG A 311 22.10 -13.77 2.50
CA ARG A 311 20.65 -14.02 2.31
C ARG A 311 19.99 -12.94 1.47
N LEU A 312 20.59 -11.76 1.34
CA LEU A 312 20.12 -10.67 0.48
C LEU A 312 20.67 -10.86 -0.94
N PRO A 313 19.81 -11.07 -1.95
CA PRO A 313 20.27 -11.19 -3.34
C PRO A 313 21.07 -9.96 -3.80
N LYS A 314 21.97 -10.17 -4.75
CA LYS A 314 22.77 -9.09 -5.34
C LYS A 314 22.25 -8.81 -6.75
N PHE A 315 22.02 -7.54 -7.06
CA PHE A 315 21.79 -7.13 -8.43
C PHE A 315 23.07 -7.31 -9.26
N THR A 316 22.93 -7.91 -10.44
CA THR A 316 23.93 -7.77 -11.51
C THR A 316 24.01 -6.31 -11.95
N LYS A 317 25.04 -5.95 -12.73
CA LYS A 317 25.19 -4.58 -13.26
C LYS A 317 24.02 -4.21 -14.16
N GLU A 318 23.46 -5.17 -14.88
CA GLU A 318 22.33 -5.02 -15.79
C GLU A 318 21.06 -4.78 -15.00
N GLN A 319 20.79 -5.60 -13.98
CA GLN A 319 19.62 -5.45 -13.12
C GLN A 319 19.67 -4.13 -12.33
N ALA A 320 20.83 -3.76 -11.77
CA ALA A 320 20.99 -2.50 -11.05
C ALA A 320 20.70 -1.29 -11.95
N ARG A 321 21.13 -1.33 -13.22
CA ARG A 321 20.83 -0.31 -14.22
C ARG A 321 19.34 -0.26 -14.57
N ALA A 322 18.69 -1.42 -14.71
CA ALA A 322 17.27 -1.50 -15.04
C ALA A 322 16.36 -1.00 -13.91
N VAL A 323 16.70 -1.28 -12.64
CA VAL A 323 15.91 -0.85 -11.47
C VAL A 323 16.16 0.60 -11.10
N LYS A 324 17.38 1.12 -11.30
CA LYS A 324 17.69 2.51 -10.96
C LYS A 324 16.94 3.47 -11.89
N GLY A 325 16.08 4.30 -11.32
CA GLY A 325 15.28 5.31 -12.04
C GLY A 325 14.07 4.72 -12.76
N SER A 326 13.63 3.51 -12.40
CA SER A 326 12.48 2.83 -13.02
C SER A 326 11.11 3.36 -12.55
N PHE A 327 10.97 4.67 -12.35
CA PHE A 327 9.69 5.27 -11.96
C PHE A 327 9.59 6.72 -12.47
N ASP A 328 8.36 7.17 -12.74
CA ASP A 328 8.06 8.55 -13.13
C ASP A 328 7.45 9.38 -11.98
N PHE A 329 6.92 8.69 -10.97
CA PHE A 329 6.45 9.23 -9.68
C PHE A 329 6.67 8.15 -8.60
N ILE A 330 6.28 8.38 -7.35
CA ILE A 330 6.22 7.36 -6.29
C ILE A 330 4.82 7.38 -5.69
N GLY A 331 4.15 6.23 -5.65
CA GLY A 331 3.00 6.02 -4.80
C GLY A 331 3.44 5.79 -3.35
N LEU A 332 2.83 6.49 -2.41
CA LEU A 332 3.13 6.34 -0.98
C LEU A 332 1.88 5.96 -0.21
N ASN A 333 1.90 4.79 0.43
CA ASN A 333 0.89 4.38 1.38
C ASN A 333 1.37 4.72 2.80
N TYR A 334 0.54 5.45 3.55
CA TYR A 334 0.86 5.83 4.92
C TYR A 334 -0.35 5.64 5.83
N TYR A 335 -0.11 5.09 7.02
CA TYR A 335 -1.18 4.83 8.00
C TYR A 335 -0.78 5.16 9.43
N SER A 336 0.46 4.86 9.82
CA SER A 336 0.86 4.82 11.22
C SER A 336 2.34 5.15 11.42
N ALA A 337 2.73 5.33 12.67
CA ALA A 337 4.13 5.42 13.09
C ALA A 337 4.50 4.34 14.11
N ARG A 338 5.81 4.17 14.34
CA ARG A 338 6.39 3.29 15.37
C ARG A 338 7.55 3.96 16.07
N TYR A 339 7.74 3.66 17.34
CA TYR A 339 9.02 3.83 18.01
C TYR A 339 9.95 2.68 17.63
N ALA A 340 11.25 2.92 17.50
CA ALA A 340 12.27 1.89 17.32
C ALA A 340 13.32 1.95 18.42
N ARG A 341 13.51 0.83 19.10
CA ARG A 341 14.55 0.64 20.11
C ARG A 341 15.64 -0.29 19.57
N ASN A 342 16.89 0.02 19.87
CA ASN A 342 18.01 -0.84 19.51
C ASN A 342 17.93 -2.18 20.26
N THR A 343 18.09 -3.29 19.55
CA THR A 343 18.25 -4.61 20.17
C THR A 343 19.67 -5.13 19.93
N LYS A 344 20.24 -5.79 20.94
CA LYS A 344 21.50 -6.52 20.76
C LYS A 344 21.17 -7.89 20.17
N HIS A 345 21.82 -8.25 19.07
CA HIS A 345 21.69 -9.58 18.49
C HIS A 345 22.17 -10.61 19.52
N LYS A 346 21.31 -11.58 19.88
CA LYS A 346 21.73 -12.74 20.68
C LYS A 346 22.31 -13.80 19.73
N SER A 347 23.34 -14.53 20.14
CA SER A 347 23.99 -15.56 19.29
C SER A 347 23.02 -16.64 18.78
N ASN A 348 21.90 -16.84 19.47
CA ASN A 348 20.93 -17.90 19.20
C ASN A 348 19.63 -17.39 18.54
N THR A 349 19.59 -16.14 18.06
CA THR A 349 18.42 -15.64 17.32
C THR A 349 18.36 -16.33 15.97
N LYS A 350 17.24 -17.01 15.67
CA LYS A 350 17.02 -17.63 14.36
C LYS A 350 16.90 -16.56 13.28
N GLU A 351 17.51 -16.80 12.13
CA GLU A 351 17.46 -15.90 10.98
C GLU A 351 16.00 -15.67 10.55
N SER A 352 15.60 -14.40 10.48
CA SER A 352 14.28 -13.97 10.06
C SER A 352 14.34 -12.49 9.71
N TYR A 353 13.62 -12.07 8.67
CA TYR A 353 13.47 -10.66 8.33
C TYR A 353 13.12 -9.81 9.56
N SER A 354 12.22 -10.31 10.41
CA SER A 354 11.72 -9.60 11.59
C SER A 354 12.80 -9.29 12.64
N THR A 355 13.92 -10.01 12.65
CA THR A 355 15.01 -9.83 13.61
C THR A 355 16.25 -9.20 13.00
N ASP A 356 16.41 -9.26 11.68
CA ASP A 356 17.62 -8.85 10.97
C ASP A 356 17.92 -7.35 11.10
N SER A 357 16.91 -6.50 11.23
CA SER A 357 17.11 -5.06 11.43
C SER A 357 17.73 -4.72 12.79
N GLN A 358 17.76 -5.66 13.74
CA GLN A 358 18.19 -5.45 15.12
C GLN A 358 17.43 -4.28 15.77
N THR A 359 16.11 -4.26 15.59
CA THR A 359 15.22 -3.23 16.14
C THR A 359 14.02 -3.88 16.81
N ASP A 360 13.61 -3.34 17.95
CA ASP A 360 12.32 -3.61 18.58
C ASP A 360 11.39 -2.43 18.27
N GLN A 361 10.41 -2.66 17.40
CA GLN A 361 9.44 -1.65 17.01
C GLN A 361 8.24 -1.67 17.96
N ARG A 362 7.89 -0.52 18.51
CA ARG A 362 6.84 -0.36 19.52
C ARG A 362 5.85 0.71 19.15
N VAL A 363 4.65 0.57 19.67
CA VAL A 363 3.57 1.57 19.57
C VAL A 363 3.47 2.43 20.83
N GLU A 364 4.24 2.10 21.87
CA GLU A 364 4.19 2.72 23.19
C GLU A 364 5.58 3.05 23.68
N ARG A 365 5.70 4.17 24.40
CA ARG A 365 6.90 4.60 25.11
C ARG A 365 6.52 5.10 26.50
N ASN A 366 7.08 4.47 27.53
CA ASN A 366 6.89 4.84 28.94
C ASN A 366 5.40 4.95 29.36
N GLY A 367 4.55 3.97 29.02
CA GLY A 367 3.13 4.00 29.35
C GLY A 367 2.25 4.75 28.35
N THR A 368 2.84 5.47 27.38
CA THR A 368 2.11 6.35 26.46
C THR A 368 2.18 5.83 25.03
N TYR A 369 1.02 5.54 24.44
CA TYR A 369 0.92 5.18 23.02
C TYR A 369 1.34 6.33 22.11
N ILE A 370 1.84 6.00 20.93
CA ILE A 370 2.25 6.96 19.90
C ILE A 370 1.08 7.81 19.38
N GLY A 371 -0.13 7.27 19.47
CA GLY A 371 -1.38 7.94 19.16
C GLY A 371 -2.58 7.03 19.50
N PRO A 372 -3.82 7.48 19.26
CA PRO A 372 -5.01 6.64 19.45
C PRO A 372 -4.97 5.38 18.58
N LYS A 373 -5.36 4.24 19.15
CA LYS A 373 -5.48 2.97 18.42
C LYS A 373 -6.78 2.94 17.63
N ALA A 374 -6.73 2.48 16.37
CA ALA A 374 -7.90 2.26 15.54
C ALA A 374 -8.46 0.82 15.70
N GLY A 375 -9.27 0.35 14.74
CA GLY A 375 -9.83 -1.00 14.78
C GLY A 375 -8.75 -2.08 14.69
N SER A 376 -7.83 -1.91 13.74
CA SER A 376 -6.72 -2.82 13.51
C SER A 376 -5.68 -2.79 14.62
N SER A 377 -5.13 -3.95 14.98
CA SER A 377 -4.10 -4.03 16.03
C SER A 377 -2.81 -3.30 15.70
N TRP A 378 -2.55 -3.05 14.41
CA TRP A 378 -1.35 -2.41 13.91
C TRP A 378 -1.52 -0.90 13.66
N LEU A 379 -2.73 -0.34 13.66
CA LEU A 379 -2.94 1.05 13.25
C LEU A 379 -3.08 1.97 14.47
N TYR A 380 -2.10 2.86 14.62
CA TYR A 380 -2.08 3.92 15.63
C TYR A 380 -1.99 5.28 14.92
N ILE A 381 -3.00 6.12 15.15
CA ILE A 381 -3.19 7.38 14.43
C ILE A 381 -2.06 8.36 14.79
N TYR A 382 -1.17 8.63 13.82
CA TYR A 382 -0.05 9.55 14.00
C TYR A 382 0.11 10.44 12.75
N PRO A 383 -0.67 11.52 12.62
CA PRO A 383 -0.75 12.30 11.39
C PRO A 383 0.55 13.01 11.05
N ARG A 384 1.34 13.44 12.04
CA ARG A 384 2.63 14.10 11.80
C ARG A 384 3.62 13.23 11.03
N GLY A 385 3.54 11.91 11.16
CA GLY A 385 4.49 11.02 10.48
C GLY A 385 4.37 11.04 8.95
N ILE A 386 3.21 11.41 8.37
CA ILE A 386 3.09 11.56 6.92
C ILE A 386 3.92 12.74 6.41
N GLU A 387 3.92 13.87 7.14
CA GLU A 387 4.75 15.04 6.82
C GLU A 387 6.24 14.69 6.92
N GLU A 388 6.63 14.04 8.02
CA GLU A 388 8.03 13.68 8.27
C GLU A 388 8.55 12.69 7.22
N LEU A 389 7.74 11.70 6.82
CA LEU A 389 8.09 10.75 5.76
C LEU A 389 8.19 11.43 4.39
N LEU A 390 7.29 12.35 4.06
CA LEU A 390 7.34 13.14 2.83
C LEU A 390 8.60 14.03 2.77
N LEU A 391 8.92 14.73 3.87
CA LEU A 391 10.12 15.55 3.97
C LEU A 391 11.41 14.71 3.90
N TYR A 392 11.42 13.56 4.58
CA TYR A 392 12.52 12.60 4.49
C TYR A 392 12.71 12.12 3.04
N THR A 393 11.62 11.79 2.35
CA THR A 393 11.65 11.34 0.96
C THR A 393 12.21 12.42 0.05
N LYS A 394 11.73 13.66 0.20
CA LYS A 394 12.26 14.82 -0.50
C LYS A 394 13.77 14.96 -0.34
N LYS A 395 14.25 14.94 0.90
CA LYS A 395 15.66 15.17 1.22
C LYS A 395 16.57 14.03 0.75
N THR A 396 16.10 12.79 0.85
CA THR A 396 16.94 11.59 0.66
C THR A 396 16.94 11.10 -0.78
N TYR A 397 15.86 11.32 -1.52
CA TYR A 397 15.62 10.71 -2.84
C TYR A 397 15.41 11.73 -3.96
N ASN A 398 15.98 12.93 -3.81
CA ASN A 398 15.95 14.00 -4.82
C ASN A 398 14.52 14.49 -5.17
N ASN A 399 13.65 14.63 -4.17
CA ASN A 399 12.31 15.19 -4.30
C ASN A 399 11.49 14.65 -5.48
N PRO A 400 11.27 13.32 -5.56
CA PRO A 400 10.47 12.75 -6.64
C PRO A 400 9.02 13.26 -6.56
N THR A 401 8.30 13.21 -7.67
CA THR A 401 6.85 13.40 -7.66
C THR A 401 6.19 12.31 -6.84
N ILE A 402 5.30 12.66 -5.92
CA ILE A 402 4.65 11.74 -4.99
C ILE A 402 3.12 11.83 -5.11
N TYR A 403 2.45 10.69 -5.04
CA TYR A 403 1.02 10.58 -4.79
C TYR A 403 0.82 9.79 -3.50
N ILE A 404 0.01 10.29 -2.56
CA ILE A 404 -0.40 9.49 -1.40
C ILE A 404 -1.45 8.51 -1.92
N THR A 405 -1.06 7.28 -2.22
CA THR A 405 -1.93 6.29 -2.91
C THR A 405 -2.86 5.53 -1.98
N GLU A 406 -2.58 5.57 -0.67
CA GLU A 406 -3.47 5.15 0.40
C GLU A 406 -3.17 5.93 1.68
N ASN A 407 -4.23 6.40 2.33
CA ASN A 407 -4.22 6.82 3.72
C ASN A 407 -5.64 6.68 4.27
N GLY A 408 -5.78 6.09 5.46
CA GLY A 408 -7.09 5.75 6.01
C GLY A 408 -7.04 5.26 7.45
N VAL A 409 -8.20 5.10 8.05
CA VAL A 409 -8.37 4.56 9.40
C VAL A 409 -9.60 3.65 9.45
N ASP A 410 -9.47 2.55 10.18
CA ASP A 410 -10.51 1.56 10.32
C ASP A 410 -11.21 1.59 11.69
N GLU A 411 -12.43 1.08 11.68
CA GLU A 411 -13.21 0.85 12.89
C GLU A 411 -13.56 -0.63 12.98
N ILE A 412 -13.69 -1.15 14.20
CA ILE A 412 -14.15 -2.52 14.41
C ILE A 412 -15.57 -2.64 13.86
N ASN A 413 -15.82 -3.67 13.06
CA ASN A 413 -17.16 -3.99 12.59
C ASN A 413 -18.00 -4.53 13.77
N ASN A 414 -18.85 -3.68 14.33
CA ASN A 414 -19.86 -4.10 15.30
C ASN A 414 -21.17 -4.42 14.57
N GLU A 415 -21.42 -5.69 14.32
CA GLU A 415 -22.62 -6.15 13.59
C GLU A 415 -23.93 -5.93 14.35
N ASN A 416 -23.87 -5.65 15.66
CA ASN A 416 -25.04 -5.38 16.49
C ASN A 416 -25.40 -3.89 16.53
N LEU A 417 -24.57 -3.02 15.96
CA LEU A 417 -24.79 -1.59 15.96
C LEU A 417 -25.88 -1.22 14.94
N PRO A 418 -26.91 -0.44 15.33
CA PRO A 418 -27.91 0.05 14.37
C PRO A 418 -27.25 0.83 13.24
N LEU A 419 -27.78 0.71 12.00
CA LEU A 419 -27.19 1.36 10.83
C LEU A 419 -26.92 2.85 11.05
N GLN A 420 -27.87 3.59 11.64
CA GLN A 420 -27.71 5.03 11.88
C GLN A 420 -26.52 5.36 12.78
N GLU A 421 -26.17 4.49 13.73
CA GLU A 421 -24.99 4.65 14.59
C GLU A 421 -23.71 4.21 13.86
N ALA A 422 -23.78 3.14 13.04
CA ALA A 422 -22.66 2.66 12.23
C ALA A 422 -22.19 3.66 11.16
N LEU A 423 -23.04 4.62 10.78
CA LEU A 423 -22.69 5.70 9.85
C LEU A 423 -21.96 6.88 10.53
N ILE A 424 -21.86 6.89 11.87
CA ILE A 424 -21.22 7.97 12.65
C ILE A 424 -19.75 7.65 12.90
N ASP A 425 -18.89 8.09 11.99
CA ASP A 425 -17.45 7.82 12.00
C ASP A 425 -16.59 9.08 12.19
N ASN A 426 -16.87 9.84 13.26
CA ASN A 426 -16.19 11.13 13.50
C ASN A 426 -14.67 10.99 13.62
N THR A 427 -14.16 9.87 14.17
CA THR A 427 -12.72 9.56 14.23
C THR A 427 -12.09 9.55 12.84
N ARG A 428 -12.81 9.04 11.83
CA ARG A 428 -12.35 9.03 10.43
C ARG A 428 -12.30 10.44 9.84
N ILE A 429 -13.27 11.30 10.17
CA ILE A 429 -13.22 12.72 9.78
C ILE A 429 -11.98 13.40 10.36
N GLU A 430 -11.76 13.26 11.67
CA GLU A 430 -10.61 13.86 12.36
C GLU A 430 -9.29 13.35 11.79
N PHE A 431 -9.20 12.04 11.50
CA PHE A 431 -8.06 11.43 10.84
C PHE A 431 -7.75 12.10 9.50
N TYR A 432 -8.74 12.20 8.61
CA TYR A 432 -8.55 12.78 7.28
C TYR A 432 -8.19 14.26 7.35
N GLN A 433 -8.87 15.03 8.20
CA GLN A 433 -8.56 16.45 8.42
C GLN A 433 -7.10 16.65 8.83
N GLN A 434 -6.62 15.86 9.80
CA GLN A 434 -5.25 15.98 10.30
C GLN A 434 -4.22 15.53 9.25
N HIS A 435 -4.41 14.37 8.60
CA HIS A 435 -3.44 13.88 7.63
C HIS A 435 -3.37 14.76 6.38
N ILE A 436 -4.51 15.21 5.84
CA ILE A 436 -4.56 16.13 4.69
C ILE A 436 -3.88 17.46 5.06
N PHE A 437 -4.08 17.96 6.28
CA PHE A 437 -3.37 19.14 6.77
C PHE A 437 -1.84 18.94 6.78
N TYR A 438 -1.34 17.80 7.24
CA TYR A 438 0.09 17.49 7.25
C TYR A 438 0.68 17.28 5.84
N VAL A 439 -0.09 16.74 4.90
CA VAL A 439 0.28 16.71 3.47
C VAL A 439 0.38 18.11 2.91
N GLN A 440 -0.57 19.00 3.22
CA GLN A 440 -0.51 20.40 2.79
C GLN A 440 0.71 21.14 3.35
N ARG A 441 1.08 20.86 4.61
CA ARG A 441 2.29 21.41 5.21
C ARG A 441 3.56 20.92 4.52
N ALA A 442 3.63 19.64 4.14
CA ALA A 442 4.74 19.12 3.36
C ALA A 442 4.81 19.79 1.97
N LEU A 443 3.66 19.99 1.31
CA LEU A 443 3.55 20.73 0.05
C LEU A 443 4.07 22.16 0.19
N LYS A 444 3.71 22.89 1.24
CA LYS A 444 4.23 24.24 1.53
C LYS A 444 5.74 24.26 1.81
N GLN A 445 6.30 23.15 2.28
CA GLN A 445 7.74 22.96 2.44
C GLN A 445 8.42 22.45 1.17
N GLY A 446 7.70 22.45 0.04
CA GLY A 446 8.19 22.17 -1.31
C GLY A 446 8.39 20.69 -1.60
N VAL A 447 7.68 19.79 -0.92
CA VAL A 447 7.57 18.38 -1.38
C VAL A 447 6.68 18.35 -2.61
N ASP A 448 7.10 17.62 -3.66
CA ASP A 448 6.33 17.48 -4.91
C ASP A 448 5.19 16.46 -4.78
N VAL A 449 4.23 16.71 -3.88
CA VAL A 449 3.03 15.88 -3.72
C VAL A 449 1.92 16.38 -4.64
N ARG A 450 1.37 15.49 -5.48
CA ARG A 450 0.40 15.82 -6.53
C ARG A 450 -0.99 15.24 -6.34
N GLY A 451 -1.17 14.33 -5.39
CA GLY A 451 -2.49 13.81 -5.08
C GLY A 451 -2.57 13.03 -3.78
N TYR A 452 -3.82 12.78 -3.36
CA TYR A 452 -4.18 12.10 -2.12
C TYR A 452 -5.37 11.16 -2.37
N PHE A 453 -5.20 9.89 -2.02
CA PHE A 453 -6.18 8.83 -2.20
C PHE A 453 -6.61 8.26 -0.85
N ALA A 454 -7.89 8.42 -0.52
CA ALA A 454 -8.49 7.87 0.68
C ALA A 454 -8.61 6.34 0.57
N TRP A 455 -8.00 5.60 1.51
CA TRP A 455 -8.27 4.18 1.71
C TRP A 455 -9.36 4.03 2.79
N SER A 456 -10.59 3.68 2.43
CA SER A 456 -11.05 3.24 1.12
C SER A 456 -12.44 3.78 0.80
N LEU A 457 -12.94 3.61 -0.43
CA LEU A 457 -14.26 4.16 -0.79
C LEU A 457 -15.38 3.44 -0.03
N PHE A 458 -15.28 2.12 0.04
CA PHE A 458 -16.25 1.22 0.65
C PHE A 458 -15.57 0.32 1.68
N ASP A 459 -16.32 -0.04 2.71
CA ASP A 459 -15.93 -1.18 3.55
C ASP A 459 -15.74 -2.40 2.65
N ASN A 460 -14.68 -3.17 2.85
CA ASN A 460 -14.27 -4.22 1.91
C ASN A 460 -13.65 -5.41 2.67
N PHE A 461 -13.14 -6.41 1.93
CA PHE A 461 -12.42 -7.54 2.53
C PHE A 461 -10.99 -7.12 2.93
N GLU A 462 -10.75 -6.87 4.21
CA GLU A 462 -9.48 -6.38 4.75
C GLU A 462 -8.51 -7.53 5.07
N TRP A 463 -8.23 -8.35 4.05
CA TRP A 463 -7.23 -9.41 4.07
C TRP A 463 -7.45 -10.39 5.25
N VAL A 464 -6.50 -10.45 6.19
CA VAL A 464 -6.57 -11.33 7.37
C VAL A 464 -7.61 -10.90 8.38
N ASP A 465 -8.00 -9.63 8.39
CA ASP A 465 -9.07 -9.12 9.24
C ASP A 465 -10.45 -9.38 8.59
N GLY A 466 -10.50 -9.92 7.36
CA GLY A 466 -11.74 -10.25 6.66
C GLY A 466 -12.69 -9.05 6.64
N TYR A 467 -13.90 -9.23 7.18
CA TYR A 467 -14.88 -8.13 7.33
C TYR A 467 -15.00 -7.64 8.78
N SER A 468 -14.05 -7.97 9.66
CA SER A 468 -14.11 -7.57 11.08
C SER A 468 -13.70 -6.12 11.32
N VAL A 469 -13.16 -5.43 10.32
CA VAL A 469 -12.83 -4.01 10.36
C VAL A 469 -13.35 -3.30 9.10
N ARG A 470 -13.49 -1.98 9.19
CA ARG A 470 -14.16 -1.14 8.17
C ARG A 470 -13.35 0.12 7.89
N PHE A 471 -12.70 0.20 6.72
CA PHE A 471 -11.96 1.40 6.27
C PHE A 471 -12.81 2.39 5.44
N GLY A 472 -13.98 1.97 4.96
CA GLY A 472 -14.72 2.69 3.93
C GLY A 472 -15.25 4.04 4.36
N LEU A 473 -15.25 5.01 3.44
CA LEU A 473 -16.05 6.23 3.54
C LEU A 473 -17.55 5.93 3.46
N ASN A 474 -17.91 4.87 2.75
CA ASN A 474 -19.27 4.38 2.61
C ASN A 474 -19.38 2.99 3.24
N TYR A 475 -20.39 2.82 4.09
CA TYR A 475 -20.70 1.58 4.74
C TYR A 475 -21.27 0.57 3.74
N ILE A 476 -20.79 -0.68 3.78
CA ILE A 476 -21.39 -1.80 3.06
C ILE A 476 -22.18 -2.66 4.03
N ASN A 477 -23.48 -2.79 3.77
CA ASN A 477 -24.32 -3.72 4.51
C ASN A 477 -24.16 -5.15 3.98
N TYR A 478 -23.19 -5.87 4.54
CA TYR A 478 -22.88 -7.26 4.18
C TYR A 478 -24.08 -8.23 4.34
N LYS A 479 -25.09 -7.86 5.15
CA LYS A 479 -26.26 -8.70 5.43
C LYS A 479 -27.53 -8.30 4.66
N ASP A 480 -27.52 -7.15 3.98
CA ASP A 480 -28.67 -6.63 3.23
C ASP A 480 -28.25 -6.25 1.81
N GLY A 481 -27.96 -7.28 1.01
CA GLY A 481 -27.72 -7.14 -0.43
C GLY A 481 -26.55 -6.24 -0.82
N LEU A 482 -25.56 -6.07 0.08
CA LEU A 482 -24.37 -5.24 -0.11
C LEU A 482 -24.70 -3.77 -0.39
N LYS A 483 -25.80 -3.25 0.17
CA LYS A 483 -26.18 -1.83 -0.02
C LYS A 483 -25.09 -0.87 0.50
N ARG A 484 -24.86 0.20 -0.26
CA ARG A 484 -23.90 1.28 0.04
C ARG A 484 -24.61 2.40 0.81
N TYR A 485 -24.05 2.85 1.93
CA TYR A 485 -24.58 3.98 2.71
C TYR A 485 -23.46 4.98 3.03
N PRO A 486 -23.65 6.29 2.77
CA PRO A 486 -22.62 7.27 3.08
C PRO A 486 -22.46 7.45 4.58
N LYS A 487 -21.24 7.26 5.11
CA LYS A 487 -20.91 7.63 6.49
C LYS A 487 -20.74 9.15 6.60
N ARG A 488 -20.56 9.67 7.81
CA ARG A 488 -20.30 11.10 8.01
C ARG A 488 -18.99 11.55 7.35
N SER A 489 -17.98 10.68 7.27
CA SER A 489 -16.74 10.97 6.54
C SER A 489 -16.95 11.15 5.03
N SER A 490 -17.85 10.37 4.42
CA SER A 490 -18.29 10.55 3.03
C SER A 490 -18.93 11.93 2.82
N GLN A 491 -19.84 12.33 3.72
CA GLN A 491 -20.45 13.67 3.69
C GLN A 491 -19.43 14.80 3.93
N TRP A 492 -18.40 14.56 4.77
CA TRP A 492 -17.33 15.51 4.98
C TRP A 492 -16.47 15.69 3.72
N PHE A 493 -16.09 14.60 3.05
CA PHE A 493 -15.36 14.66 1.77
C PHE A 493 -16.17 15.39 0.71
N GLN A 494 -17.47 15.12 0.60
CA GLN A 494 -18.34 15.85 -0.32
C GLN A 494 -18.24 17.37 -0.10
N LYS A 495 -18.37 17.83 1.15
CA LYS A 495 -18.22 19.26 1.48
C LYS A 495 -16.81 19.78 1.23
N PHE A 496 -15.79 18.97 1.51
CA PHE A 496 -14.38 19.35 1.31
C PHE A 496 -14.02 19.48 -0.17
N LEU A 497 -14.58 18.65 -1.05
CA LEU A 497 -14.21 18.62 -2.48
C LEU A 497 -14.99 19.63 -3.32
N HIS A 498 -16.21 19.98 -2.92
CA HIS A 498 -17.05 20.98 -3.61
C HIS A 498 -16.83 22.44 -3.13
N HIS A 499 -16.00 22.67 -2.10
CA HIS A 499 -15.73 24.00 -1.52
C HIS A 499 -14.23 24.19 -1.18
#